data_AF-A0AAD2E179-F1
#
_entry.id   AF-A0AAD2E179-F1
#
_cell.length_a   1.000
_cell.length_b   1.000
_cell.length_c   1.000
_cell.angle_alpha   90.00
_cell.angle_beta   90.00
_cell.angle_gamma   90.00
#
_symmetry.space_group_name_H-M   'P 1'
#
loop_
_entity.id
_entity.type
_entity.pdbx_description
1 polymer ?
#
loop_
_entity_poly.entity_id
_entity_poly.type
_entity_poly.pdbx_seq_one_letter_code
_entity_poly.pdbx_strand_id
1 'polypeptide(L)'
;MGATLEPTPSPTSKLLTLPTILTICRVAAIPLLVSTFYVDRWWGPTVTTAIFVSAAITDWLDGYLARKMKLGTPFGAFLDPVADKLMVAATLILLCTKSLEAGIFGQAPWLLTVPAIAIIGREITMSAVREWAASQDKKLLEAVAVNNLGKWKTATQMTSLTIILAARDSSLVGTGSLVAFGVILLYISAWLAVWSLFVYMRKIWKVLLR
;
A
#
# COMPACT_ATOMS: atom_id res chain seq x y z
N MET A 1 -15.24 -35.18 48.87
CA MET A 1 -14.91 -35.74 47.54
C MET A 1 -14.96 -34.60 46.54
N GLY A 2 -13.78 -34.13 46.11
CA GLY A 2 -13.63 -32.92 45.29
C GLY A 2 -14.03 -33.16 43.84
N ALA A 3 -14.90 -32.29 43.32
CA ALA A 3 -15.21 -32.23 41.91
C ALA A 3 -14.04 -31.55 41.18
N THR A 4 -13.37 -32.31 40.32
CA THR A 4 -12.32 -31.83 39.41
C THR A 4 -12.96 -31.00 38.30
N LEU A 5 -12.69 -29.69 38.30
CA LEU A 5 -13.02 -28.81 37.18
C LEU A 5 -12.11 -29.18 36.00
N GLU A 6 -12.64 -29.84 34.98
CA GLU A 6 -11.94 -30.01 33.70
C GLU A 6 -11.75 -28.63 33.05
N PRO A 7 -10.55 -28.29 32.56
CA PRO A 7 -10.36 -27.07 31.79
C PRO A 7 -11.07 -27.23 30.45
N THR A 8 -11.98 -26.30 30.13
CA THR A 8 -12.61 -26.24 28.82
C THR A 8 -11.51 -26.07 27.75
N PRO A 9 -11.54 -26.84 26.64
CA PRO A 9 -10.55 -26.66 25.58
C PRO A 9 -10.74 -25.26 24.99
N SER A 10 -9.74 -24.40 25.18
CA SER A 10 -9.67 -23.10 24.51
C SER A 10 -9.78 -23.33 23.00
N PRO A 11 -10.66 -22.62 22.27
CA PRO A 11 -10.76 -22.80 20.83
C PRO A 11 -9.39 -22.47 20.24
N THR A 12 -8.75 -23.46 19.61
CA THR A 12 -7.48 -23.26 18.92
C THR A 12 -7.75 -22.30 17.76
N SER A 13 -7.61 -21.00 18.01
CA SER A 13 -7.70 -19.98 16.99
C SER A 13 -6.56 -20.27 16.02
N LYS A 14 -6.91 -20.83 14.85
CA LYS A 14 -5.91 -21.05 13.81
C LYS A 14 -5.33 -19.70 13.43
N LEU A 15 -4.15 -19.39 13.94
CA LEU A 15 -3.42 -18.15 13.64
C LEU A 15 -3.09 -18.04 12.14
N LEU A 16 -2.97 -19.20 11.46
CA LEU A 16 -2.69 -19.31 10.04
C LEU A 16 -3.96 -19.68 9.27
N THR A 17 -4.68 -18.67 8.79
CA THR A 17 -5.72 -18.84 7.78
C THR A 17 -5.17 -18.48 6.40
N LEU A 18 -5.86 -18.91 5.34
CA LEU A 18 -5.45 -18.63 3.96
C LEU A 18 -5.23 -17.11 3.70
N PRO A 19 -6.11 -16.19 4.15
CA PRO A 19 -5.85 -14.76 4.07
C PRO A 19 -4.57 -14.32 4.79
N THR A 20 -4.32 -14.81 6.02
CA THR A 20 -3.13 -14.44 6.79
C THR A 20 -1.83 -14.91 6.12
N ILE A 21 -1.83 -16.10 5.50
CA ILE A 21 -0.68 -16.58 4.73
C ILE A 21 -0.41 -15.67 3.54
N LEU A 22 -1.44 -15.25 2.81
CA LEU A 22 -1.29 -14.32 1.68
C LEU A 22 -0.68 -12.98 2.11
N THR A 23 -1.12 -12.42 3.24
CA THR A 23 -0.54 -11.19 3.79
C THR A 23 0.92 -11.36 4.19
N ILE A 24 1.28 -12.48 4.84
CA ILE A 24 2.68 -12.79 5.21
C ILE A 24 3.54 -12.95 3.95
N CYS A 25 3.04 -13.64 2.92
CA CYS A 25 3.71 -13.76 1.64
C CYS A 25 3.94 -12.38 0.99
N ARG A 26 3.00 -11.44 1.12
CA ARG A 26 3.16 -10.06 0.62
C ARG A 26 4.31 -9.34 1.33
N VAL A 27 4.41 -9.46 2.65
CA VAL A 27 5.52 -8.87 3.41
C VAL A 27 6.85 -9.51 3.01
N ALA A 28 6.88 -10.84 2.84
CA ALA A 28 8.06 -11.57 2.38
C ALA A 28 8.44 -11.23 0.92
N ALA A 29 7.49 -10.80 0.09
CA ALA A 29 7.75 -10.35 -1.28
C ALA A 29 8.49 -9.01 -1.35
N ILE A 30 8.50 -8.19 -0.28
CA ILE A 30 9.19 -6.90 -0.28
C ILE A 30 10.72 -7.07 -0.45
N PRO A 31 11.43 -7.90 0.35
CA PRO A 31 12.84 -8.21 0.12
C PRO A 31 13.13 -8.76 -1.28
N LEU A 32 12.25 -9.61 -1.80
CA LEU A 32 12.36 -10.14 -3.16
C LEU A 32 12.26 -9.03 -4.20
N LEU A 33 11.27 -8.14 -4.07
CA LEU A 33 11.08 -6.98 -4.93
C LEU A 33 12.31 -6.06 -4.92
N VAL A 34 12.86 -5.77 -3.73
CA VAL A 34 14.10 -5.00 -3.58
C VAL A 34 15.25 -5.69 -4.30
N SER A 35 15.43 -6.99 -4.08
CA SER A 35 16.53 -7.76 -4.67
C SER A 35 16.44 -7.77 -6.19
N THR A 36 15.26 -8.03 -6.76
CA THR A 36 15.06 -8.07 -8.22
C THR A 36 15.15 -6.69 -8.85
N PHE A 37 14.79 -5.63 -8.12
CA PHE A 37 14.85 -4.25 -8.61
C PHE A 37 16.28 -3.82 -8.99
N TYR A 38 17.27 -4.31 -8.24
CA TYR A 38 18.69 -4.03 -8.45
C TYR A 38 19.38 -4.98 -9.44
N VAL A 39 18.68 -5.99 -9.97
CA VAL A 39 19.26 -6.89 -10.97
C VAL A 39 19.40 -6.16 -12.30
N ASP A 40 20.63 -5.90 -12.73
CA ASP A 40 20.97 -5.23 -14.00
C ASP A 40 20.92 -6.18 -15.21
N ARG A 41 19.92 -7.08 -15.26
CA ARG A 41 19.64 -7.95 -16.40
C ARG A 41 18.32 -7.55 -17.05
N TRP A 42 18.16 -7.86 -18.34
CA TRP A 42 16.97 -7.54 -19.13
C TRP A 42 15.66 -8.02 -18.49
N TRP A 43 15.67 -9.15 -17.77
CA TRP A 43 14.49 -9.69 -17.07
C TRP A 43 14.23 -9.07 -15.68
N GLY A 44 15.18 -8.33 -15.11
CA GLY A 44 15.08 -7.77 -13.75
C GLY A 44 13.86 -6.86 -13.57
N PRO A 45 13.65 -5.86 -14.45
CA PRO A 45 12.46 -5.01 -14.45
C PRO A 45 11.15 -5.79 -14.61
N THR A 46 11.10 -6.76 -15.52
CA THR A 46 9.92 -7.60 -15.79
C THR A 46 9.54 -8.40 -14.55
N VAL A 47 10.51 -9.05 -13.90
CA VAL A 47 10.30 -9.84 -12.68
C VAL A 47 9.88 -8.94 -11.51
N THR A 48 10.51 -7.77 -11.36
CA THR A 48 10.15 -6.81 -10.30
C THR A 48 8.71 -6.33 -10.46
N THR A 49 8.30 -6.01 -11.69
CA THR A 49 6.93 -5.62 -12.01
C THR A 49 5.97 -6.77 -11.74
N ALA A 50 6.31 -8.00 -12.14
CA ALA A 50 5.50 -9.17 -11.91
C ALA A 50 5.29 -9.46 -10.41
N ILE A 51 6.34 -9.28 -9.58
CA ILE A 51 6.24 -9.42 -8.12
C ILE A 51 5.28 -8.36 -7.55
N PHE A 52 5.44 -7.09 -7.94
CA PHE A 52 4.58 -6.00 -7.49
C PHE A 52 3.10 -6.23 -7.87
N VAL A 53 2.84 -6.60 -9.12
CA VAL A 53 1.48 -6.89 -9.61
C VAL A 53 0.89 -8.12 -8.90
N SER A 54 1.67 -9.18 -8.74
CA SER A 54 1.23 -10.38 -8.01
C SER A 54 0.87 -10.03 -6.57
N ALA A 55 1.69 -9.23 -5.89
CA ALA A 55 1.41 -8.75 -4.55
C ALA A 55 0.11 -7.94 -4.47
N ALA A 56 -0.12 -7.03 -5.42
CA ALA A 56 -1.36 -6.24 -5.51
C ALA A 56 -2.59 -7.11 -5.76
N ILE A 57 -2.48 -8.15 -6.61
CA ILE A 57 -3.56 -9.10 -6.86
C ILE A 57 -3.85 -9.93 -5.60
N THR A 58 -2.81 -10.36 -4.87
CA THR A 58 -3.01 -11.12 -3.62
C THR A 58 -3.68 -10.31 -2.51
N ASP A 59 -3.49 -8.98 -2.47
CA ASP A 59 -4.21 -8.02 -1.59
C ASP A 59 -5.69 -7.87 -1.92
N TRP A 60 -6.00 -7.83 -3.21
CA TRP A 60 -7.39 -7.84 -3.58
C TRP A 60 -8.05 -9.19 -3.26
N LEU A 61 -7.30 -10.29 -3.46
CA LEU A 61 -7.78 -11.65 -3.26
C LEU A 61 -7.97 -11.99 -1.77
N ASP A 62 -7.03 -11.67 -0.88
CA ASP A 62 -7.16 -11.96 0.54
C ASP A 62 -8.32 -11.18 1.18
N GLY A 63 -8.54 -9.93 0.78
CA GLY A 63 -9.70 -9.13 1.17
C GLY A 63 -11.02 -9.71 0.64
N TYR A 64 -11.03 -10.27 -0.57
CA TYR A 64 -12.20 -10.97 -1.11
C TYR A 64 -12.47 -12.28 -0.35
N LEU A 65 -11.45 -13.10 -0.10
CA LEU A 65 -11.55 -14.36 0.65
C LEU A 65 -11.97 -14.12 2.10
N ALA A 66 -11.40 -13.12 2.77
CA ALA A 66 -11.76 -12.78 4.14
C ALA A 66 -13.25 -12.41 4.26
N ARG A 67 -13.78 -11.61 3.32
CA ARG A 67 -15.21 -11.24 3.29
C ARG A 67 -16.11 -12.44 2.97
N LYS A 68 -15.72 -13.29 2.02
CA LYS A 68 -16.55 -14.41 1.55
C LYS A 68 -16.56 -15.59 2.53
N MET A 69 -15.40 -15.90 3.12
CA MET A 69 -15.22 -17.11 3.93
C MET A 69 -15.32 -16.84 5.44
N LYS A 70 -15.38 -15.57 5.88
CA LYS A 70 -15.38 -15.17 7.31
C LYS A 70 -14.19 -15.74 8.12
N LEU A 71 -13.09 -16.09 7.43
CA LEU A 71 -11.89 -16.73 8.00
C LEU A 71 -10.79 -15.71 8.39
N GLY A 72 -11.17 -14.54 8.89
CA GLY A 72 -10.23 -13.51 9.33
C GLY A 72 -9.62 -13.82 10.70
N THR A 73 -8.32 -13.58 10.86
CA THR A 73 -7.66 -13.59 12.17
C THR A 73 -7.38 -12.15 12.62
N PRO A 74 -7.35 -11.86 13.93
CA PRO A 74 -6.97 -10.53 14.43
C PRO A 74 -5.58 -10.10 13.97
N PHE A 75 -4.64 -11.06 13.92
CA PHE A 75 -3.28 -10.82 13.46
C PHE A 75 -3.22 -10.45 11.97
N GLY A 76 -3.92 -11.21 11.11
CA GLY A 76 -4.01 -10.89 9.68
C GLY A 76 -4.65 -9.53 9.42
N ALA A 77 -5.72 -9.19 10.15
CA ALA A 77 -6.40 -7.90 10.03
C ALA A 77 -5.51 -6.71 10.43
N PHE A 78 -4.58 -6.91 11.36
CA PHE A 78 -3.56 -5.92 11.72
C PHE A 78 -2.44 -5.84 10.68
N LEU A 79 -1.96 -6.99 10.18
CA LEU A 79 -0.83 -7.04 9.27
C LEU A 79 -1.17 -6.51 7.86
N ASP A 80 -2.40 -6.67 7.42
CA ASP A 80 -2.83 -6.33 6.06
C ASP A 80 -2.66 -4.82 5.73
N PRO A 81 -3.17 -3.87 6.55
CA PRO A 81 -2.91 -2.44 6.36
C PRO A 81 -1.43 -2.02 6.47
N VAL A 82 -0.60 -2.84 7.12
CA VAL A 82 0.84 -2.59 7.26
C VAL A 82 1.57 -3.06 6.00
N ALA A 83 1.28 -4.27 5.54
CA ALA A 83 1.87 -4.87 4.35
C ALA A 83 1.63 -4.02 3.09
N ASP A 84 0.41 -3.51 2.90
CA ASP A 84 0.05 -2.62 1.78
C ASP A 84 0.93 -1.35 1.74
N LYS A 85 1.01 -0.64 2.85
CA LYS A 85 1.79 0.60 2.94
C LYS A 85 3.28 0.37 2.77
N LEU A 86 3.81 -0.72 3.34
CA LEU A 86 5.23 -1.06 3.20
C LEU A 86 5.59 -1.40 1.76
N MET A 87 4.76 -2.17 1.05
CA MET A 87 4.98 -2.51 -0.36
C MET A 87 5.03 -1.27 -1.24
N VAL A 88 4.06 -0.36 -1.07
CA VAL A 88 4.00 0.92 -1.78
C VAL A 88 5.21 1.79 -1.45
N ALA A 89 5.52 1.97 -0.17
CA ALA A 89 6.62 2.84 0.27
C ALA A 89 7.96 2.32 -0.24
N ALA A 90 8.21 1.02 -0.13
CA ALA A 90 9.41 0.38 -0.66
C ALA A 90 9.54 0.61 -2.17
N THR A 91 8.45 0.42 -2.93
CA THR A 91 8.44 0.63 -4.38
C THR A 91 8.74 2.09 -4.74
N LEU A 92 8.11 3.06 -4.07
CA LEU A 92 8.37 4.49 -4.27
C LEU A 92 9.82 4.86 -3.98
N ILE A 93 10.38 4.36 -2.87
CA ILE A 93 11.77 4.60 -2.49
C ILE A 93 12.71 4.03 -3.56
N LEU A 94 12.48 2.79 -4.00
CA LEU A 94 13.29 2.17 -5.06
C LEU A 94 13.25 2.98 -6.35
N LEU A 95 12.06 3.43 -6.77
CA LEU A 95 11.91 4.30 -7.93
C LEU A 95 12.65 5.64 -7.81
N CYS A 96 12.86 6.15 -6.58
CA CYS A 96 13.69 7.33 -6.34
C CYS A 96 15.20 7.02 -6.41
N THR A 97 15.62 5.78 -6.09
CA THR A 97 17.05 5.39 -6.11
C THR A 97 17.59 5.13 -7.51
N LYS A 98 16.84 4.43 -8.36
CA LYS A 98 17.14 4.26 -9.79
C LYS A 98 16.06 4.95 -10.59
N SER A 99 16.11 6.28 -10.63
CA SER A 99 15.23 7.08 -11.50
C SER A 99 15.41 6.63 -12.94
N LEU A 100 14.31 6.57 -13.71
CA LEU A 100 14.30 6.13 -15.10
C LEU A 100 15.41 6.85 -15.90
N GLU A 101 16.33 6.07 -16.48
CA GLU A 101 17.39 6.58 -17.37
C GLU A 101 16.82 7.14 -18.70
N ALA A 102 15.52 6.97 -18.95
CA ALA A 102 14.84 7.46 -20.13
C ALA A 102 14.52 8.96 -20.05
N GLY A 103 15.31 9.79 -20.75
CA GLY A 103 14.97 11.16 -21.12
C GLY A 103 15.00 12.18 -19.97
N ILE A 104 14.05 13.13 -19.98
CA ILE A 104 13.95 14.26 -19.03
C ILE A 104 13.84 13.77 -17.56
N PHE A 105 13.34 12.55 -17.36
CA PHE A 105 13.17 11.95 -16.04
C PHE A 105 14.48 11.52 -15.38
N GLY A 106 15.52 11.18 -16.16
CA GLY A 106 16.85 10.88 -15.63
C GLY A 106 17.60 12.13 -15.16
N GLN A 107 17.24 13.29 -15.72
CA GLN A 107 17.86 14.58 -15.38
C GLN A 107 17.18 15.28 -14.19
N ALA A 108 15.98 14.83 -13.81
CA ALA A 108 15.17 15.45 -12.78
C ALA A 108 14.65 14.42 -11.74
N PRO A 109 15.52 13.87 -10.87
CA PRO A 109 15.13 12.90 -9.84
C PRO A 109 14.03 13.40 -8.89
N TRP A 110 13.93 14.73 -8.75
CA TRP A 110 12.92 15.39 -7.93
C TRP A 110 11.48 15.13 -8.41
N LEU A 111 11.27 14.82 -9.70
CA LEU A 111 9.93 14.54 -10.26
C LEU A 111 9.27 13.29 -9.65
N LEU A 112 10.04 12.29 -9.27
CA LEU A 112 9.54 11.11 -8.56
C LEU A 112 9.61 11.29 -7.04
N THR A 113 10.65 11.98 -6.57
CA THR A 113 10.91 12.17 -5.14
C THR A 113 9.82 13.01 -4.46
N VAL A 114 9.39 14.10 -5.07
CA VAL A 114 8.35 14.98 -4.51
C VAL A 114 7.02 14.25 -4.29
N PRO A 115 6.41 13.59 -5.30
CA PRO A 115 5.16 12.85 -5.07
C PRO A 115 5.37 11.64 -4.17
N ALA A 116 6.53 10.98 -4.19
CA ALA A 116 6.84 9.88 -3.27
C ALA A 116 6.79 10.33 -1.80
N ILE A 117 7.47 11.43 -1.46
CA ILE A 117 7.45 12.00 -0.11
C ILE A 117 6.02 12.38 0.29
N ALA A 118 5.27 13.04 -0.60
CA ALA A 118 3.89 13.44 -0.33
C ALA A 118 2.98 12.23 -0.05
N ILE A 119 3.11 11.16 -0.84
CA ILE A 119 2.33 9.93 -0.68
C ILE A 119 2.71 9.22 0.64
N ILE A 120 4.00 8.98 0.89
CA ILE A 120 4.48 8.27 2.08
C ILE A 120 4.12 9.06 3.35
N GLY A 121 4.43 10.36 3.38
CA GLY A 121 4.13 11.24 4.51
C GLY A 121 2.63 11.29 4.80
N ARG A 122 1.79 11.30 3.76
CA ARG A 122 0.33 11.21 3.93
C ARG A 122 -0.11 9.87 4.50
N GLU A 123 0.45 8.74 4.04
CA GLU A 123 0.07 7.41 4.54
C GLU A 123 0.44 7.23 6.02
N ILE A 124 1.61 7.73 6.43
CA ILE A 124 2.03 7.72 7.83
C ILE A 124 1.11 8.59 8.67
N THR A 125 0.89 9.85 8.25
CA THR A 125 -0.01 10.78 8.96
C THR A 125 -1.41 10.19 9.13
N MET A 126 -1.95 9.59 8.07
CA MET A 126 -3.28 8.99 8.11
C MET A 126 -3.39 7.77 9.00
N SER A 127 -2.32 6.98 9.08
CA SER A 127 -2.26 5.84 9.98
C SER A 127 -2.32 6.30 11.43
N ALA A 128 -1.47 7.27 11.79
CA ALA A 128 -1.43 7.85 13.12
C ALA A 128 -2.76 8.54 13.50
N VAL A 129 -3.33 9.32 12.58
CA VAL A 129 -4.62 10.00 12.79
C VAL A 129 -5.76 9.02 12.99
N ARG A 130 -5.80 7.92 12.24
CA ARG A 130 -6.85 6.90 12.39
C ARG A 130 -6.71 6.12 13.68
N GLU A 131 -5.48 5.77 14.07
CA GLU A 131 -5.20 5.09 15.32
C GLU A 131 -5.58 5.97 16.52
N TRP A 132 -5.13 7.23 16.52
CA TRP A 132 -5.53 8.20 17.54
C TRP A 132 -7.05 8.42 17.55
N ALA A 133 -7.70 8.57 16.39
CA ALA A 133 -9.16 8.72 16.36
C ALA A 133 -9.89 7.48 16.90
N ALA A 134 -9.34 6.28 16.71
CA ALA A 134 -9.89 5.03 17.22
C ALA A 134 -9.80 4.90 18.75
N SER A 135 -8.84 5.56 19.39
CA SER A 135 -8.71 5.58 20.85
C SER A 135 -9.55 6.67 21.54
N GLN A 136 -10.25 7.52 20.77
CA GLN A 136 -11.05 8.63 21.28
C GLN A 136 -12.55 8.32 21.15
N ASP A 137 -13.35 9.29 20.66
CA ASP A 137 -14.79 9.18 20.51
C ASP A 137 -15.25 8.65 19.15
N LYS A 138 -16.43 8.00 19.14
CA LYS A 138 -17.10 7.51 17.92
C LYS A 138 -17.28 8.59 16.85
N LYS A 139 -17.47 9.85 17.24
CA LYS A 139 -17.59 11.00 16.31
C LYS A 139 -16.28 11.30 15.55
N LEU A 140 -15.12 11.11 16.19
CA LEU A 140 -13.82 11.27 15.55
C LEU A 140 -13.53 10.10 14.60
N LEU A 141 -13.91 8.87 14.98
CA LEU A 141 -13.89 7.70 14.11
C LEU A 141 -14.69 7.90 12.82
N GLU A 142 -15.90 8.46 12.90
CA GLU A 142 -16.71 8.80 11.72
C GLU A 142 -16.08 9.91 10.87
N ALA A 143 -15.43 10.90 11.50
CA ALA A 143 -14.72 11.96 10.79
C ALA A 143 -13.56 11.42 9.93
N VAL A 144 -12.91 10.33 10.35
CA VAL A 144 -11.82 9.66 9.62
C VAL A 144 -12.27 8.50 8.73
N ALA A 145 -13.57 8.24 8.65
CA ALA A 145 -14.14 7.17 7.83
C ALA A 145 -13.82 7.34 6.34
N VAL A 146 -13.49 6.23 5.68
CA VAL A 146 -12.98 6.21 4.30
C VAL A 146 -13.96 6.89 3.34
N ASN A 147 -13.55 8.03 2.79
CA ASN A 147 -14.27 8.70 1.72
C ASN A 147 -13.85 8.14 0.34
N ASN A 148 -14.71 8.27 -0.67
CA ASN A 148 -14.47 7.74 -2.02
C ASN A 148 -13.14 8.23 -2.64
N LEU A 149 -12.65 9.40 -2.25
CA LEU A 149 -11.34 9.93 -2.65
C LEU A 149 -10.18 8.98 -2.32
N GLY A 150 -10.25 8.25 -1.19
CA GLY A 150 -9.21 7.30 -0.79
C GLY A 150 -9.14 6.09 -1.71
N LYS A 151 -10.28 5.66 -2.26
CA LYS A 151 -10.33 4.54 -3.23
C LYS A 151 -9.69 4.92 -4.55
N TRP A 152 -10.05 6.09 -5.08
CA TRP A 152 -9.46 6.62 -6.32
C TRP A 152 -7.96 6.85 -6.19
N LYS A 153 -7.50 7.41 -5.06
CA LYS A 153 -6.08 7.61 -4.77
C LYS A 153 -5.28 6.30 -4.85
N THR A 154 -5.81 5.23 -4.26
CA THR A 154 -5.13 3.93 -4.23
C THR A 154 -5.10 3.30 -5.62
N ALA A 155 -6.22 3.36 -6.36
CA ALA A 155 -6.28 2.85 -7.73
C ALA A 155 -5.29 3.57 -8.66
N THR A 156 -5.22 4.90 -8.61
CA THR A 156 -4.28 5.68 -9.44
C THR A 156 -2.83 5.42 -9.03
N GLN A 157 -2.57 5.24 -7.74
CA GLN A 157 -1.23 4.93 -7.22
C GLN A 157 -0.74 3.57 -7.71
N MET A 158 -1.53 2.51 -7.54
CA MET A 158 -1.13 1.15 -7.93
C MET A 158 -0.95 1.05 -9.45
N THR A 159 -1.81 1.72 -10.21
CA THR A 159 -1.68 1.82 -11.67
C THR A 159 -0.41 2.56 -12.08
N SER A 160 -0.14 3.71 -11.46
CA SER A 160 1.08 4.49 -11.70
C SER A 160 2.34 3.68 -11.42
N LEU A 161 2.44 3.06 -10.25
CA LEU A 161 3.61 2.26 -9.86
C LEU A 161 3.84 1.08 -10.80
N THR A 162 2.77 0.40 -11.22
CA THR A 162 2.85 -0.70 -12.18
C THR A 162 3.40 -0.22 -13.53
N ILE A 163 2.90 0.90 -14.05
CA ILE A 163 3.36 1.47 -15.33
C ILE A 163 4.82 1.89 -15.25
N ILE A 164 5.21 2.59 -14.17
CA ILE A 164 6.58 3.07 -13.99
C ILE A 164 7.55 1.89 -13.84
N LEU A 165 7.19 0.85 -13.08
CA LEU A 165 8.00 -0.37 -12.96
C LEU A 165 8.12 -1.12 -14.29
N ALA A 166 7.01 -1.30 -15.01
CA ALA A 166 6.99 -1.97 -16.31
C ALA A 166 7.85 -1.23 -17.34
N ALA A 167 7.80 0.10 -17.35
CA ALA A 167 8.53 0.94 -18.28
C ALA A 167 10.06 0.96 -18.02
N ARG A 168 10.54 0.37 -16.93
CA ARG A 168 11.99 0.12 -16.72
C ARG A 168 12.53 -1.01 -17.61
N ASP A 169 11.66 -1.87 -18.14
CA ASP A 169 12.07 -2.94 -19.04
C ASP A 169 12.49 -2.34 -20.39
N SER A 170 13.76 -2.56 -20.77
CA SER A 170 14.35 -2.09 -22.03
C SER A 170 13.58 -2.55 -23.29
N SER A 171 12.82 -3.64 -23.22
CA SER A 171 11.95 -4.07 -24.32
C SER A 171 10.71 -3.19 -24.48
N LEU A 172 10.31 -2.45 -23.44
CA LEU A 172 9.17 -1.53 -23.40
C LEU A 172 9.60 -0.05 -23.49
N VAL A 173 10.92 0.21 -23.53
CA VAL A 173 11.56 1.54 -23.57
C VAL A 173 11.24 2.37 -24.83
N GLY A 174 10.54 1.80 -25.82
CA GLY A 174 10.04 2.52 -26.99
C GLY A 174 8.91 3.54 -26.74
N THR A 175 8.45 3.71 -25.49
CA THR A 175 7.24 4.51 -25.18
C THR A 175 7.49 5.52 -24.06
N GLY A 176 8.25 6.59 -24.34
CA GLY A 176 8.38 7.74 -23.42
C GLY A 176 7.01 8.28 -22.95
N SER A 177 5.97 8.12 -23.77
CA SER A 177 4.58 8.43 -23.44
C SER A 177 4.01 7.59 -22.29
N LEU A 178 4.37 6.30 -22.17
CA LEU A 178 3.91 5.44 -21.06
C LEU A 178 4.54 5.87 -19.73
N VAL A 179 5.84 6.18 -19.74
CA VAL A 179 6.53 6.71 -18.56
C VAL A 179 5.90 8.03 -18.13
N ALA A 180 5.71 8.96 -19.07
CA ALA A 180 5.07 10.24 -18.79
C ALA A 180 3.66 10.05 -18.20
N PHE A 181 2.87 9.14 -18.77
CA PHE A 181 1.54 8.81 -18.25
C PHE A 181 1.59 8.23 -16.83
N GLY A 182 2.53 7.32 -16.56
CA GLY A 182 2.76 6.77 -15.22
C GLY A 182 3.12 7.85 -14.20
N VAL A 183 3.98 8.79 -14.57
CA VAL A 183 4.36 9.93 -13.72
C VAL A 183 3.19 10.89 -13.52
N ILE A 184 2.43 11.22 -14.56
CA ILE A 184 1.22 12.05 -14.44
C ILE A 184 0.22 11.41 -13.47
N LEU A 185 -0.01 10.10 -13.57
CA LEU A 185 -0.84 9.36 -12.62
C LEU A 185 -0.29 9.41 -11.19
N LEU A 186 1.04 9.39 -11.02
CA LEU A 186 1.69 9.52 -9.71
C LEU A 186 1.39 10.88 -9.09
N TYR A 187 1.50 11.96 -9.86
CA TYR A 187 1.16 13.31 -9.43
C TYR A 187 -0.32 13.47 -9.11
N ILE A 188 -1.21 12.89 -9.91
CA ILE A 188 -2.65 12.83 -9.62
C ILE A 188 -2.89 12.10 -8.30
N SER A 189 -2.20 10.97 -8.07
CA SER A 189 -2.30 10.22 -6.82
C SER A 189 -1.80 11.02 -5.62
N ALA A 190 -0.66 11.72 -5.75
CA ALA A 190 -0.11 12.58 -4.71
C ALA A 190 -1.05 13.75 -4.39
N TRP A 191 -1.62 14.39 -5.41
CA TRP A 191 -2.63 15.43 -5.24
C TRP A 191 -3.86 14.91 -4.49
N LEU A 192 -4.42 13.77 -4.91
CA LEU A 192 -5.53 13.12 -4.21
C LEU A 192 -5.18 12.75 -2.77
N ALA A 193 -3.94 12.33 -2.52
CA ALA A 193 -3.44 12.00 -1.19
C ALA A 193 -3.52 13.22 -0.28
N VAL A 194 -2.89 14.33 -0.68
CA VAL A 194 -2.84 15.59 0.07
C VAL A 194 -4.23 16.18 0.24
N TRP A 195 -5.03 16.21 -0.83
CA TRP A 195 -6.40 16.71 -0.77
C TRP A 195 -7.27 15.89 0.19
N SER A 196 -7.12 14.56 0.16
CA SER A 196 -7.82 13.71 1.13
C SER A 196 -7.42 14.09 2.55
N LEU A 197 -6.11 14.25 2.83
CA LEU A 197 -5.60 14.64 4.16
C LEU A 197 -6.21 15.94 4.65
N PHE A 198 -6.26 16.96 3.80
CA PHE A 198 -6.90 18.22 4.12
C PHE A 198 -8.38 18.04 4.50
N VAL A 199 -9.14 17.25 3.74
CA VAL A 199 -10.57 16.98 4.03
C VAL A 199 -10.75 16.29 5.39
N TYR A 200 -9.91 15.30 5.71
CA TYR A 200 -9.99 14.60 6.99
C TYR A 200 -9.61 15.50 8.17
N MET A 201 -8.52 16.27 8.06
CA MET A 201 -8.11 17.23 9.10
C MET A 201 -9.21 18.26 9.37
N ARG A 202 -9.85 18.79 8.32
CA ARG A 202 -10.97 19.73 8.46
C ARG A 202 -12.17 19.11 9.19
N LYS A 203 -12.46 17.82 8.96
CA LYS A 203 -13.54 17.12 9.67
C LYS A 203 -13.21 16.95 11.15
N ILE A 204 -11.99 16.52 11.49
CA ILE A 204 -11.52 16.38 12.87
C ILE A 204 -11.60 17.72 13.60
N TRP A 205 -11.09 18.79 12.99
CA TRP A 205 -11.11 20.13 13.59
C TRP A 205 -12.53 20.61 13.92
N LYS A 206 -13.50 20.33 13.04
CA LYS A 206 -14.91 20.65 13.30
C LYS A 206 -15.53 19.84 14.44
N VAL A 207 -15.06 18.62 14.67
CA VAL A 207 -15.53 17.77 15.79
C VAL A 207 -14.90 18.23 17.09
N LEU A 208 -13.62 18.61 17.09
CA LEU A 208 -12.92 19.08 18.29
C LEU A 208 -13.39 20.47 18.77
N LEU A 209 -13.85 21.33 17.85
CA LEU A 209 -14.36 22.67 18.19
C LEU A 209 -15.87 22.69 18.55
N ARG A 210 -16.53 21.54 18.63
CA ARG A 210 -17.94 21.42 19.06
C ARG A 210 -18.04 20.74 20.41
#